data_AF-A0AA93L380-F1
#
_entry.id   AF-A0AA93L380-F1
#
_cell.length_a   1.000
_cell.length_b   1.000
_cell.length_c   1.000
_cell.angle_alpha   90.00
_cell.angle_beta   90.00
_cell.angle_gamma   90.00
#
_symmetry.space_group_name_H-M   'P 1'
#
loop_
_entity.id
_entity.type
_entity.pdbx_description
1 polymer ?
#
loop_
_entity_poly.entity_id
_entity_poly.type
_entity_poly.pdbx_seq_one_letter_code
_entity_poly.pdbx_strand_id
1 'polypeptide(L)'
;GGSINMVTKKPQANTRILASGGIGTDNYYRGTVDANVRVNELIAFRLNAMKHDNDVPGRDVETMKRWGVAPAVTIGIDSPTKLTLQYLHQEDDNTPQYGVPYYQVAGGALPGVSRASYFGFRNVDTQQSNVDQATATFEHHFNDRVTIRNVTRWQDVTQHSIVDPPQGTWCLANGLTPTGTPCTVAFTGATTGTLTVPAGYYYASGPRGNTRNTRNQLAYDQVDLMARFNTG
;
A
#
# COMPACT_ATOMS: atom_id res chain seq x y z
N GLY A 1 -3.23 12.51 21.48
CA GLY A 1 -2.73 12.27 20.12
C GLY A 1 -1.91 10.99 20.11
N GLY A 2 -1.97 10.21 19.04
CA GLY A 2 -1.14 9.01 18.86
C GLY A 2 -0.32 9.13 17.59
N SER A 3 0.95 8.72 17.63
CA SER A 3 1.85 8.68 16.47
C SER A 3 2.29 7.25 16.16
N ILE A 4 2.50 6.97 14.88
CA ILE A 4 3.08 5.72 14.39
C ILE A 4 4.41 6.08 13.72
N ASN A 5 5.49 5.41 14.13
CA ASN A 5 6.81 5.62 13.56
C ASN A 5 7.36 4.32 12.98
N MET A 6 7.59 4.29 11.68
CA MET A 6 8.24 3.18 10.99
C MET A 6 9.74 3.47 10.85
N VAL A 7 10.57 2.66 11.50
CA VAL A 7 12.02 2.83 11.51
C VAL A 7 12.66 1.91 10.47
N THR A 8 13.27 2.49 9.45
CA THR A 8 13.97 1.74 8.40
C THR A 8 15.20 1.03 8.95
N LYS A 9 15.40 -0.23 8.56
CA LYS A 9 16.59 -1.02 8.90
C LYS A 9 17.87 -0.32 8.42
N LYS A 10 18.87 -0.26 9.30
CA LYS A 10 20.20 0.31 9.01
C LYS A 10 21.25 -0.79 8.94
N PRO A 11 22.40 -0.55 8.28
CA PRO A 11 23.55 -1.42 8.35
C PRO A 11 24.02 -1.64 9.80
N GLN A 12 24.51 -2.84 10.07
CA GLN A 12 25.02 -3.27 11.37
C GLN A 12 26.50 -3.66 11.27
N ALA A 13 27.20 -3.64 12.42
CA ALA A 13 28.63 -3.97 12.50
C ALA A 13 28.94 -5.47 12.36
N ASN A 14 27.93 -6.34 12.30
CA ASN A 14 28.08 -7.79 12.11
C ASN A 14 27.60 -8.22 10.72
N THR A 15 28.28 -9.17 10.10
CA THR A 15 27.81 -9.75 8.83
C THR A 15 26.74 -10.81 9.10
N ARG A 16 25.59 -10.70 8.44
CA ARG A 16 24.47 -11.63 8.54
C ARG A 16 23.66 -11.61 7.25
N ILE A 17 23.31 -12.80 6.77
CA ILE A 17 22.37 -12.94 5.65
C ILE A 17 21.20 -13.79 6.15
N LEU A 18 19.99 -13.32 5.89
CA LEU A 18 18.75 -14.04 6.14
C LEU A 18 17.94 -14.08 4.85
N ALA A 19 17.49 -15.27 4.48
CA ALA A 19 16.48 -15.46 3.45
C ALA A 19 15.28 -16.16 4.08
N SER A 20 14.08 -15.79 3.67
CA SER A 20 12.85 -16.48 4.07
C SER A 20 11.88 -16.55 2.91
N GLY A 21 11.16 -17.66 2.87
CA GLY A 21 10.09 -17.92 1.92
C GLY A 21 8.82 -18.33 2.66
N GLY A 22 7.66 -18.03 2.08
CA GLY A 22 6.35 -18.45 2.56
C GLY A 22 5.45 -18.84 1.41
N ILE A 23 4.71 -19.91 1.59
CA ILE A 23 3.64 -20.38 0.70
C ILE A 23 2.38 -20.59 1.54
N GLY A 24 1.19 -20.36 0.97
CA GLY A 24 -0.06 -20.47 1.71
C GLY A 24 -1.28 -20.61 0.81
N THR A 25 -2.47 -20.58 1.44
CA THR A 25 -3.75 -20.57 0.71
C THR A 25 -3.89 -19.28 -0.11
N ASP A 26 -4.85 -19.29 -1.04
CA ASP A 26 -5.18 -18.10 -1.84
C ASP A 26 -3.96 -17.59 -2.62
N ASN A 27 -3.24 -18.51 -3.26
CA ASN A 27 -2.06 -18.24 -4.06
C ASN A 27 -1.00 -17.39 -3.35
N TYR A 28 -0.84 -17.54 -2.03
CA TYR A 28 0.16 -16.81 -1.27
C TYR A 28 1.57 -17.31 -1.57
N TYR A 29 2.42 -16.40 -2.05
CA TYR A 29 3.86 -16.59 -2.23
C TYR A 29 4.61 -15.36 -1.77
N ARG A 30 5.56 -15.54 -0.85
CA ARG A 30 6.40 -14.45 -0.35
C ARG A 30 7.85 -14.88 -0.27
N GLY A 31 8.75 -14.06 -0.78
CA GLY A 31 10.19 -14.23 -0.66
C GLY A 31 10.83 -12.95 -0.15
N THR A 32 11.77 -13.06 0.78
CA THR A 32 12.55 -11.93 1.27
C THR A 32 14.00 -12.29 1.46
N VAL A 33 14.88 -11.32 1.23
CA VAL A 33 16.30 -11.38 1.56
C VAL A 33 16.66 -10.15 2.39
N ASP A 34 17.44 -10.36 3.45
CA ASP A 34 18.05 -9.33 4.28
C ASP A 34 19.52 -9.67 4.44
N ALA A 35 20.37 -8.99 3.67
CA ALA A 35 21.81 -9.19 3.67
C ALA A 35 22.49 -7.96 4.29
N ASN A 36 23.18 -8.15 5.40
CA ASN A 36 24.03 -7.16 6.04
C ASN A 36 25.48 -7.63 5.93
N VAL A 37 26.35 -6.79 5.38
CA VAL A 37 27.77 -7.10 5.18
C VAL A 37 28.59 -5.95 5.74
N ARG A 38 29.45 -6.26 6.70
CA ARG A 38 30.53 -5.36 7.09
C ARG A 38 31.66 -5.50 6.07
N VAL A 39 31.91 -4.45 5.31
CA VAL A 39 32.91 -4.44 4.23
C VAL A 39 34.32 -4.31 4.82
N ASN A 40 34.47 -3.43 5.80
CA ASN A 40 35.71 -3.24 6.57
C ASN A 40 35.39 -2.62 7.93
N GLU A 41 36.41 -2.13 8.65
CA GLU A 41 36.22 -1.52 9.96
C GLU A 41 35.35 -0.25 9.93
N LEU A 42 35.33 0.46 8.80
CA LEU A 42 34.64 1.73 8.62
C LEU A 42 33.24 1.59 7.99
N ILE A 43 33.06 0.65 7.04
CA ILE A 43 31.90 0.63 6.15
C ILE A 43 31.09 -0.65 6.33
N ALA A 44 29.77 -0.49 6.48
CA ALA A 44 28.80 -1.58 6.43
C ALA A 44 27.70 -1.29 5.40
N PHE A 45 27.29 -2.32 4.67
CA PHE A 45 26.22 -2.29 3.69
C PHE A 45 25.08 -3.21 4.11
N ARG A 46 23.85 -2.83 3.78
CA ARG A 46 22.67 -3.67 3.97
C ARG A 46 21.74 -3.59 2.77
N LEU A 47 21.23 -4.73 2.34
CA LEU A 47 20.21 -4.86 1.31
C LEU A 47 19.03 -5.62 1.88
N ASN A 48 17.85 -5.01 1.86
CA ASN A 48 16.59 -5.73 2.03
C ASN A 48 15.88 -5.80 0.69
N ALA A 49 15.34 -6.95 0.34
CA ALA A 49 14.53 -7.15 -0.85
C ALA A 49 13.34 -8.04 -0.52
N MET A 50 12.22 -7.79 -1.19
CA MET A 50 10.97 -8.52 -0.98
C MET A 50 10.21 -8.66 -2.28
N LYS A 51 9.60 -9.83 -2.50
CA LYS A 51 8.57 -10.04 -3.50
C LYS A 51 7.42 -10.82 -2.86
N HIS A 52 6.20 -10.45 -3.20
CA HIS A 52 4.99 -10.96 -2.59
C HIS A 52 3.86 -10.97 -3.60
N ASP A 53 3.11 -12.07 -3.62
CA ASP A 53 1.92 -12.27 -4.45
C ASP A 53 0.89 -13.06 -3.61
N ASN A 54 -0.39 -12.67 -3.66
CA ASN A 54 -1.49 -13.45 -3.12
C ASN A 54 -2.83 -13.00 -3.72
N ASP A 55 -3.78 -13.94 -3.80
CA ASP A 55 -5.20 -13.63 -3.96
C ASP A 55 -5.80 -13.25 -2.60
N VAL A 56 -6.96 -12.60 -2.61
CA VAL A 56 -7.65 -12.24 -1.37
C VAL A 56 -8.55 -13.40 -0.91
N PRO A 57 -8.35 -13.95 0.30
CA PRO A 57 -9.17 -15.05 0.80
C PRO A 57 -10.66 -14.72 0.78
N GLY A 58 -11.44 -15.62 0.18
CA GLY A 58 -12.88 -15.43 0.04
C GLY A 58 -13.30 -14.38 -0.98
N ARG A 59 -12.43 -14.08 -1.97
CA ARG A 59 -12.71 -13.23 -3.14
C ARG A 59 -12.29 -13.93 -4.43
N ASP A 60 -13.09 -13.80 -5.49
CA ASP A 60 -12.89 -14.56 -6.74
C ASP A 60 -11.89 -13.91 -7.72
N VAL A 61 -11.59 -12.62 -7.54
CA VAL A 61 -10.89 -11.81 -8.55
C VAL A 61 -9.67 -11.09 -8.01
N GLU A 62 -9.75 -10.57 -6.79
CA GLU A 62 -8.76 -9.63 -6.28
C GLU A 62 -7.41 -10.28 -6.00
N THR A 63 -6.36 -9.66 -6.52
CA THR A 63 -4.96 -10.05 -6.31
C THR A 63 -4.17 -8.89 -5.71
N MET A 64 -3.14 -9.23 -4.93
CA MET A 64 -2.27 -8.28 -4.25
C MET A 64 -0.81 -8.63 -4.54
N LYS A 65 -0.12 -7.76 -5.31
CA LYS A 65 1.27 -7.99 -5.70
C LYS A 65 2.11 -6.82 -5.25
N ARG A 66 3.26 -7.13 -4.65
CA ARG A 66 4.22 -6.09 -4.30
C ARG A 66 5.65 -6.61 -4.32
N TRP A 67 6.55 -5.74 -4.71
CA TRP A 67 7.98 -5.98 -4.58
C TRP A 67 8.67 -4.71 -4.14
N GLY A 68 9.83 -4.86 -3.52
CA GLY A 68 10.60 -3.71 -3.10
C GLY A 68 12.04 -4.05 -2.78
N VAL A 69 12.87 -3.02 -2.83
CA VAL A 69 14.30 -3.08 -2.51
C VAL A 69 14.67 -1.88 -1.66
N ALA A 70 15.50 -2.12 -0.66
CA ALA A 70 15.97 -1.11 0.27
C ALA A 70 17.47 -1.28 0.55
N PRO A 71 18.34 -0.73 -0.32
CA PRO A 71 19.77 -0.69 -0.07
C PRO A 71 20.12 0.42 0.92
N ALA A 72 21.14 0.18 1.74
CA ALA A 72 21.66 1.15 2.69
C ALA A 72 23.15 0.95 2.91
N VAL A 73 23.86 2.04 3.17
CA VAL A 73 25.28 2.04 3.53
C VAL A 73 25.51 2.96 4.73
N THR A 74 26.37 2.52 5.65
CA THR A 74 26.86 3.33 6.76
C THR A 74 28.37 3.40 6.67
N ILE A 75 28.88 4.63 6.63
CA ILE A 75 30.31 4.96 6.71
C ILE A 75 30.56 5.46 8.13
N GLY A 76 31.58 4.93 8.80
CA GLY A 76 31.82 5.17 10.23
C GLY A 76 31.04 4.24 11.15
N ILE A 77 30.76 2.99 10.77
CA ILE A 77 29.86 2.08 11.52
C ILE A 77 30.21 1.97 13.01
N ASP A 78 31.50 1.98 13.36
CA ASP A 78 32.03 1.94 14.74
C ASP A 78 32.72 3.26 15.16
N SER A 79 32.57 4.33 14.39
CA SER A 79 33.18 5.65 14.65
C SER A 79 32.21 6.59 15.40
N PRO A 80 32.72 7.59 16.16
CA PRO A 80 31.90 8.69 16.67
C PRO A 80 31.21 9.50 15.56
N THR A 81 31.76 9.51 14.34
CA THR A 81 31.18 10.17 13.17
C THR A 81 30.63 9.14 12.20
N LYS A 82 29.33 9.23 11.89
CA LYS A 82 28.61 8.29 11.02
C LYS A 82 27.83 9.02 9.93
N LEU A 83 27.92 8.51 8.71
CA LEU A 83 27.02 8.88 7.62
C LEU A 83 26.28 7.62 7.17
N THR A 84 24.95 7.64 7.25
CA THR A 84 24.09 6.56 6.76
C THR A 84 23.25 7.07 5.59
N LEU A 85 23.35 6.39 4.46
CA LEU A 85 22.55 6.63 3.26
C LEU A 85 21.61 5.45 3.06
N GLN A 86 20.34 5.72 2.82
CA GLN A 86 19.30 4.70 2.66
C GLN A 86 18.44 5.07 1.47
N TYR A 87 18.05 4.05 0.71
CA TYR A 87 17.04 4.17 -0.32
C TYR A 87 15.98 3.10 -0.11
N LEU A 88 14.73 3.40 -0.46
CA LEU A 88 13.61 2.47 -0.50
C LEU A 88 12.91 2.70 -1.82
N HIS A 89 12.70 1.62 -2.55
CA HIS A 89 11.80 1.54 -3.68
C HIS A 89 10.80 0.41 -3.43
N GLN A 90 9.51 0.68 -3.59
CA GLN A 90 8.47 -0.33 -3.51
C GLN A 90 7.38 -0.05 -4.56
N GLU A 91 6.98 -1.12 -5.24
CA GLU A 91 5.84 -1.10 -6.14
C GLU A 91 4.77 -2.09 -5.65
N ASP A 92 3.54 -1.61 -5.66
CA ASP A 92 2.34 -2.40 -5.41
C ASP A 92 1.50 -2.37 -6.70
N ASP A 93 1.02 -3.54 -7.16
CA ASP A 93 0.09 -3.70 -8.27
C ASP A 93 -1.04 -4.62 -7.82
N ASN A 94 -2.19 -4.01 -7.52
CA ASN A 94 -3.30 -4.67 -6.86
C ASN A 94 -4.58 -4.55 -7.67
N THR A 95 -5.51 -5.48 -7.46
CA THR A 95 -6.91 -5.27 -7.81
C THR A 95 -7.59 -4.49 -6.69
N PRO A 96 -8.24 -3.35 -6.96
CA PRO A 96 -8.91 -2.57 -5.93
C PRO A 96 -10.07 -3.34 -5.31
N GLN A 97 -10.22 -3.26 -3.99
CA GLN A 97 -11.28 -3.95 -3.25
C GLN A 97 -12.31 -2.97 -2.71
N TYR A 98 -13.42 -2.80 -3.43
CA TYR A 98 -14.59 -2.02 -2.99
C TYR A 98 -15.68 -2.88 -2.34
N GLY A 99 -15.48 -4.20 -2.28
CA GLY A 99 -16.38 -5.13 -1.62
C GLY A 99 -17.62 -5.46 -2.43
N VAL A 100 -18.76 -5.60 -1.74
CA VAL A 100 -20.05 -6.00 -2.30
C VAL A 100 -21.09 -4.90 -2.06
N PRO A 101 -22.17 -4.83 -2.86
CA PRO A 101 -23.26 -3.88 -2.64
C PRO A 101 -23.77 -3.89 -1.20
N TYR A 102 -23.86 -2.70 -0.61
CA TYR A 102 -24.31 -2.50 0.76
C TYR A 102 -25.40 -1.44 0.78
N TYR A 103 -26.56 -1.78 1.34
CA TYR A 103 -27.69 -0.87 1.49
C TYR A 103 -28.15 -0.88 2.95
N GLN A 104 -27.97 0.25 3.64
CA GLN A 104 -28.37 0.38 5.04
C GLN A 104 -29.87 0.12 5.25
N VAL A 105 -30.71 0.59 4.32
CA VAL A 105 -32.17 0.36 4.36
C VAL A 105 -32.56 -1.12 4.22
N ALA A 106 -31.68 -1.95 3.67
CA ALA A 106 -31.87 -3.39 3.52
C ALA A 106 -31.19 -4.21 4.64
N GLY A 107 -30.69 -3.55 5.70
CA GLY A 107 -29.98 -4.21 6.80
C GLY A 107 -28.54 -4.61 6.48
N GLY A 108 -27.98 -4.12 5.36
CA GLY A 108 -26.57 -4.26 5.01
C GLY A 108 -26.32 -4.91 3.65
N ALA A 109 -25.54 -5.99 3.63
CA ALA A 109 -25.24 -6.73 2.39
C ALA A 109 -26.52 -7.35 1.82
N LEU A 110 -26.68 -7.27 0.50
CA LEU A 110 -27.90 -7.73 -0.15
C LEU A 110 -28.05 -9.27 -0.11
N PRO A 111 -29.26 -9.80 0.12
CA PRO A 111 -29.52 -11.24 0.05
C PRO A 111 -29.15 -11.82 -1.32
N GLY A 112 -28.52 -13.00 -1.33
CA GLY A 112 -28.10 -13.68 -2.56
C GLY A 112 -26.79 -13.16 -3.16
N VAL A 113 -26.20 -12.08 -2.62
CA VAL A 113 -24.88 -11.62 -3.03
C VAL A 113 -23.81 -12.40 -2.29
N SER A 114 -22.99 -13.16 -3.03
CA SER A 114 -21.83 -13.82 -2.46
C SER A 114 -20.78 -12.80 -2.02
N ARG A 115 -20.17 -13.03 -0.86
CA ARG A 115 -19.01 -12.25 -0.40
C ARG A 115 -17.77 -12.45 -1.26
N ALA A 116 -17.74 -13.47 -2.12
CA ALA A 116 -16.65 -13.70 -3.05
C ALA A 116 -16.76 -12.88 -4.34
N SER A 117 -17.97 -12.40 -4.67
CA SER A 117 -18.24 -11.74 -5.95
C SER A 117 -17.51 -10.41 -6.11
N TYR A 118 -17.04 -10.18 -7.34
CA TYR A 118 -16.43 -8.94 -7.79
C TYR A 118 -17.39 -8.15 -8.69
N PHE A 119 -17.59 -6.86 -8.39
CA PHE A 119 -18.56 -6.00 -9.08
C PHE A 119 -17.91 -4.95 -9.99
N GLY A 120 -16.58 -4.98 -10.08
CA GLY A 120 -15.79 -4.17 -10.99
C GLY A 120 -15.51 -4.89 -12.32
N PHE A 121 -14.71 -4.27 -13.17
CA PHE A 121 -14.21 -4.86 -14.41
C PHE A 121 -12.78 -5.37 -14.21
N ARG A 122 -12.61 -6.69 -14.02
CA ARG A 122 -11.31 -7.34 -13.73
C ARG A 122 -10.18 -6.92 -14.68
N ASN A 123 -10.50 -6.63 -15.94
CA ASN A 123 -9.55 -6.28 -16.99
C ASN A 123 -9.27 -4.77 -17.11
N VAL A 124 -9.91 -3.94 -16.28
CA VAL A 124 -9.81 -2.47 -16.30
C VAL A 124 -9.38 -1.95 -14.93
N ASP A 125 -9.93 -2.53 -13.86
CA ASP A 125 -9.65 -2.12 -12.50
C ASP A 125 -8.20 -2.42 -12.10
N THR A 126 -7.55 -1.41 -11.53
CA THR A 126 -6.17 -1.49 -11.08
C THR A 126 -5.94 -0.51 -9.93
N GLN A 127 -5.03 -0.86 -9.02
CA GLN A 127 -4.55 0.01 -7.98
C GLN A 127 -3.03 -0.18 -7.86
N GLN A 128 -2.31 0.75 -8.47
CA GLN A 128 -0.86 0.78 -8.49
C GLN A 128 -0.33 1.88 -7.57
N SER A 129 0.72 1.58 -6.83
CA SER A 129 1.44 2.58 -6.05
C SER A 129 2.95 2.37 -6.18
N ASN A 130 3.67 3.47 -6.33
CA ASN A 130 5.13 3.49 -6.30
C ASN A 130 5.60 4.39 -5.16
N VAL A 131 6.55 3.91 -4.37
CA VAL A 131 7.17 4.66 -3.29
C VAL A 131 8.67 4.67 -3.49
N ASP A 132 9.22 5.85 -3.74
CA ASP A 132 10.65 6.12 -3.72
C ASP A 132 10.99 6.99 -2.53
N GLN A 133 11.99 6.60 -1.74
CA GLN A 133 12.45 7.38 -0.59
C GLN A 133 13.97 7.31 -0.47
N ALA A 134 14.62 8.47 -0.46
CA ALA A 134 16.05 8.59 -0.17
C ALA A 134 16.25 9.30 1.17
N THR A 135 17.07 8.74 2.05
CA THR A 135 17.38 9.32 3.36
C THR A 135 18.89 9.39 3.56
N ALA A 136 19.38 10.56 3.94
CA ALA A 136 20.72 10.75 4.48
C ALA A 136 20.61 11.05 5.98
N THR A 137 21.47 10.42 6.78
CA THR A 137 21.59 10.65 8.21
C THR A 137 23.05 10.85 8.54
N PHE A 138 23.39 12.06 8.98
CA PHE A 138 24.68 12.36 9.58
C PHE A 138 24.55 12.36 11.10
N GLU A 139 25.53 11.78 11.79
CA GLU A 139 25.59 11.76 13.25
C GLU A 139 27.04 11.93 13.69
N HIS A 140 27.28 12.81 14.66
CA HIS A 140 28.59 12.98 15.27
C HIS A 140 28.46 13.08 16.79
N HIS A 141 29.17 12.20 17.48
CA HIS A 141 29.33 12.22 18.94
C HIS A 141 30.61 12.99 19.27
N PHE A 142 30.47 14.20 19.83
CA PHE A 142 31.61 14.98 20.31
C PHE A 142 32.21 14.36 21.58
N ASN A 143 31.36 13.73 22.39
CA ASN A 143 31.68 12.93 23.57
C ASN A 143 30.42 12.16 23.99
N ASP A 144 30.46 11.43 25.11
CA ASP A 144 29.35 10.61 25.62
C ASP A 144 28.08 11.40 25.99
N ARG A 145 28.16 12.74 26.02
CA ARG A 145 27.07 13.62 26.46
C ARG A 145 26.54 14.53 25.35
N VAL A 146 27.32 14.81 24.31
CA VAL A 146 26.99 15.79 23.29
C VAL A 146 27.03 15.13 21.90
N THR A 147 25.88 15.14 21.24
CA THR A 147 25.70 14.56 19.90
C THR A 147 24.99 15.56 19.00
N ILE A 148 25.43 15.66 17.75
CA ILE A 148 24.69 16.32 16.68
C ILE A 148 24.19 15.27 15.69
N ARG A 149 22.96 15.43 15.23
CA ARG A 149 22.32 14.57 14.24
C ARG A 149 21.65 15.45 13.18
N ASN A 150 21.83 15.11 11.91
CA ASN A 150 21.08 15.69 10.81
C ASN A 150 20.43 14.57 10.00
N VAL A 151 19.17 14.76 9.63
CA VAL A 151 18.40 13.84 8.79
C VAL A 151 17.79 14.62 7.64
N THR A 152 18.22 14.28 6.43
CA THR A 152 17.62 14.78 5.19
C THR A 152 16.88 13.64 4.53
N ARG A 153 15.63 13.87 4.11
CA ARG A 153 14.84 12.86 3.38
C ARG A 153 14.11 13.49 2.22
N TRP A 154 14.15 12.79 1.10
CA TRP A 154 13.28 13.00 -0.04
C TRP A 154 12.37 11.77 -0.22
N GLN A 155 11.13 12.01 -0.63
CA GLN A 155 10.15 10.97 -0.90
C GLN A 155 9.27 11.37 -2.08
N ASP A 156 9.01 10.44 -2.99
CA ASP A 156 8.02 10.54 -4.07
C ASP A 156 7.09 9.34 -3.96
N VAL A 157 5.78 9.63 -3.90
CA VAL A 157 4.75 8.60 -3.85
C VAL A 157 3.79 8.85 -4.98
N THR A 158 3.71 7.88 -5.90
CA THR A 158 2.69 7.87 -6.93
C THR A 158 1.62 6.84 -6.59
N GLN A 159 0.39 7.15 -6.97
CA GLN A 159 -0.71 6.22 -6.91
C GLN A 159 -1.57 6.42 -8.15
N HIS A 160 -1.74 5.36 -8.93
CA HIS A 160 -2.67 5.28 -10.03
C HIS A 160 -3.73 4.23 -9.69
N SER A 161 -5.00 4.58 -9.85
CA SER A 161 -6.06 3.61 -9.67
C SER A 161 -7.21 3.88 -10.62
N ILE A 162 -7.73 2.82 -11.21
CA ILE A 162 -9.00 2.80 -11.93
C ILE A 162 -9.90 1.87 -11.12
N VAL A 163 -11.04 2.39 -10.70
CA VAL A 163 -11.94 1.66 -9.79
C VAL A 163 -13.38 1.72 -10.27
N ASP A 164 -14.01 0.56 -10.26
CA ASP A 164 -15.42 0.37 -10.52
C ASP A 164 -16.13 -0.04 -9.23
N PRO A 165 -16.70 0.91 -8.46
CA PRO A 165 -17.41 0.59 -7.24
C PRO A 165 -18.65 -0.27 -7.55
N PRO A 166 -19.18 -1.03 -6.56
CA PRO A 166 -20.39 -1.83 -6.67
C PRO A 166 -21.66 -0.94 -6.73
N GLN A 167 -21.71 -0.07 -7.74
CA GLN A 167 -22.81 0.84 -8.02
C GLN A 167 -23.63 0.32 -9.19
N GLY A 168 -24.94 0.32 -9.01
CA GLY A 168 -25.86 -0.12 -10.03
C GLY A 168 -27.29 -0.22 -9.52
N THR A 169 -28.14 -0.74 -10.39
CA THR A 169 -29.52 -1.09 -10.04
C THR A 169 -29.56 -2.57 -9.72
N TRP A 170 -29.80 -2.87 -8.44
CA TRP A 170 -30.07 -4.24 -7.99
C TRP A 170 -31.57 -4.48 -7.97
N CYS A 171 -32.05 -5.52 -8.65
CA CYS A 171 -33.44 -5.92 -8.53
C CYS A 171 -33.57 -7.14 -7.61
N LEU A 172 -34.20 -6.93 -6.45
CA LEU A 172 -34.47 -8.02 -5.52
C LEU A 172 -35.53 -8.98 -6.09
N ALA A 173 -35.65 -10.16 -5.50
CA ALA A 173 -36.62 -11.17 -5.94
C ALA A 173 -38.08 -10.69 -5.89
N ASN A 174 -38.38 -9.67 -5.07
CA ASN A 174 -39.70 -9.05 -4.97
C ASN A 174 -39.98 -8.01 -6.08
N GLY A 175 -39.09 -7.85 -7.06
CA GLY A 175 -39.26 -6.91 -8.17
C GLY A 175 -39.01 -5.43 -7.81
N LEU A 176 -38.45 -5.16 -6.64
CA LEU A 176 -38.09 -3.82 -6.19
C LEU A 176 -36.58 -3.70 -5.96
N THR A 177 -36.09 -2.47 -6.00
CA THR A 177 -34.74 -2.15 -5.54
C THR A 177 -34.64 -2.26 -4.01
N PRO A 178 -33.43 -2.31 -3.43
CA PRO A 178 -33.24 -2.28 -1.98
C PRO A 178 -33.83 -1.04 -1.30
N THR A 179 -34.10 0.04 -2.04
CA THR A 179 -34.74 1.27 -1.54
C THR A 179 -36.26 1.29 -1.75
N GLY A 180 -36.86 0.20 -2.24
CA GLY A 180 -38.31 0.08 -2.44
C GLY A 180 -38.85 0.73 -3.71
N THR A 181 -37.99 1.06 -4.68
CA THR A 181 -38.40 1.66 -5.96
C THR A 181 -38.52 0.59 -7.06
N PRO A 182 -39.24 0.86 -8.17
CA PRO A 182 -39.21 -0.02 -9.34
C PRO A 182 -37.78 -0.24 -9.87
N CYS A 183 -37.49 -1.45 -10.35
CA CYS A 183 -36.19 -1.82 -10.92
C CYS A 183 -36.01 -1.30 -12.35
N THR A 184 -35.97 0.02 -12.53
CA THR A 184 -35.88 0.64 -13.85
C THR A 184 -34.60 1.46 -14.02
N VAL A 185 -34.02 1.39 -15.21
CA VAL A 185 -32.82 2.15 -15.59
C VAL A 185 -33.15 3.02 -16.79
N ALA A 186 -32.95 4.33 -16.65
CA ALA A 186 -33.07 5.25 -17.78
C ALA A 186 -31.80 5.18 -18.63
N PHE A 187 -31.96 5.24 -19.96
CA PHE A 187 -30.84 5.35 -20.89
C PHE A 187 -31.12 6.44 -21.94
N THR A 188 -30.04 7.06 -22.42
CA THR A 188 -30.10 8.14 -23.40
C THR A 188 -29.05 7.86 -24.48
N GLY A 189 -29.50 7.69 -25.72
CA GLY A 189 -28.65 7.39 -26.88
C GLY A 189 -29.34 7.82 -28.18
N ALA A 190 -29.33 6.98 -29.22
CA ALA A 190 -30.11 7.24 -30.45
C ALA A 190 -31.63 7.26 -30.20
N THR A 191 -32.09 6.61 -29.12
CA THR A 191 -33.42 6.75 -28.54
C THR A 191 -33.31 6.88 -27.01
N THR A 192 -34.29 7.52 -26.39
CA THR A 192 -34.40 7.62 -24.93
C THR A 192 -35.49 6.67 -24.46
N GLY A 193 -35.20 5.90 -23.40
CA GLY A 193 -36.14 4.92 -22.89
C GLY A 193 -35.83 4.47 -21.47
N THR A 194 -36.62 3.52 -21.00
CA THR A 194 -36.45 2.88 -19.69
C THR A 194 -36.37 1.37 -19.89
N LEU A 195 -35.34 0.77 -19.31
CA LEU A 195 -35.17 -0.69 -19.25
C LEU A 195 -35.60 -1.18 -17.86
N THR A 196 -36.45 -2.21 -17.81
CA THR A 196 -36.76 -2.91 -16.56
C THR A 196 -35.74 -4.01 -16.32
N VAL A 197 -35.04 -3.96 -15.20
CA VAL A 197 -34.09 -5.00 -14.77
C VAL A 197 -34.89 -6.19 -14.24
N PRO A 198 -34.69 -7.42 -14.75
CA PRO A 198 -35.42 -8.58 -14.25
C PRO A 198 -35.12 -8.86 -12.77
N ALA A 199 -36.08 -9.43 -12.05
CA ALA A 199 -35.92 -9.80 -10.64
C ALA A 199 -34.73 -10.76 -10.47
N GLY A 200 -33.87 -10.50 -9.48
CA GLY A 200 -32.64 -11.25 -9.21
C GLY A 200 -31.42 -10.80 -10.03
N TYR A 201 -31.57 -9.83 -10.95
CA TYR A 201 -30.46 -9.32 -11.75
C TYR A 201 -29.88 -8.03 -11.18
N TYR A 202 -28.60 -7.87 -11.46
CA TYR A 202 -27.84 -6.65 -11.24
C TYR A 202 -27.50 -6.01 -12.57
N TYR A 203 -27.86 -4.74 -12.70
CA TYR A 203 -27.42 -3.91 -13.80
C TYR A 203 -26.39 -2.90 -13.29
N ALA A 204 -25.14 -3.05 -13.73
CA ALA A 204 -24.09 -2.10 -13.41
C ALA A 204 -24.42 -0.73 -14.04
N SER A 205 -24.48 0.32 -13.22
CA SER A 205 -24.83 1.68 -13.67
C SER A 205 -24.24 2.73 -12.75
N GLY A 206 -24.27 3.99 -13.19
CA GLY A 206 -23.61 5.10 -12.49
C GLY A 206 -22.17 5.27 -12.96
N PRO A 207 -21.38 6.12 -12.27
CA PRO A 207 -19.98 6.34 -12.61
C PRO A 207 -19.17 5.04 -12.55
N ARG A 208 -18.56 4.69 -13.68
CA ARG A 208 -17.67 3.54 -13.86
C ARG A 208 -16.29 4.04 -14.30
N GLY A 209 -15.24 3.30 -13.99
CA GLY A 209 -13.86 3.65 -14.32
C GLY A 209 -13.37 4.91 -13.59
N ASN A 210 -13.75 5.09 -12.33
CA ASN A 210 -13.30 6.23 -11.54
C ASN A 210 -11.78 6.19 -11.45
N THR A 211 -11.14 7.17 -12.08
CA THR A 211 -9.68 7.21 -12.19
C THR A 211 -9.13 8.22 -11.21
N ARG A 212 -8.13 7.80 -10.43
CA ARG A 212 -7.33 8.67 -9.58
C ARG A 212 -5.87 8.48 -9.95
N ASN A 213 -5.22 9.58 -10.28
CA ASN A 213 -3.78 9.64 -10.48
C ASN A 213 -3.22 10.73 -9.57
N THR A 214 -2.39 10.34 -8.60
CA THR A 214 -1.80 11.27 -7.64
C THR A 214 -0.31 11.06 -7.54
N ARG A 215 0.41 12.16 -7.38
CA ARG A 215 1.84 12.20 -7.07
C ARG A 215 2.07 13.15 -5.92
N ASN A 216 2.72 12.66 -4.87
CA ASN A 216 3.08 13.45 -3.69
C ASN A 216 4.59 13.43 -3.52
N GLN A 217 5.20 14.61 -3.55
CA GLN A 217 6.63 14.79 -3.31
C GLN A 217 6.84 15.53 -2.00
N LEU A 218 7.78 15.04 -1.20
CA LEU A 218 8.17 15.64 0.06
C LEU A 218 9.69 15.65 0.17
N ALA A 219 10.24 16.79 0.57
CA ALA A 219 11.60 16.89 1.05
C ALA A 219 11.58 17.54 2.44
N TYR A 220 12.33 16.99 3.38
CA TYR A 220 12.53 17.62 4.69
C TYR A 220 13.96 17.43 5.17
N ASP A 221 14.41 18.38 5.98
CA ASP A 221 15.68 18.37 6.67
C ASP A 221 15.46 18.70 8.15
N GLN A 222 16.11 17.96 9.03
CA GLN A 222 16.01 18.15 10.47
C GLN A 222 17.42 18.08 11.09
N VAL A 223 17.77 19.06 11.91
CA VAL A 223 19.01 19.10 12.69
C VAL A 223 18.67 19.09 14.17
N ASP A 224 19.22 18.11 14.89
CA ASP A 224 19.07 17.95 16.32
C ASP A 224 20.44 18.10 17.00
N LEU A 225 20.54 19.00 17.98
CA LEU A 225 21.67 19.07 18.91
C LEU A 225 21.20 18.57 20.27
N MET A 226 21.85 17.52 20.77
CA MET A 226 21.47 16.87 22.02
C MET A 226 22.63 16.95 23.02
N ALA A 227 22.33 17.44 24.23
CA ALA A 227 23.26 17.50 25.34
C ALA A 227 22.64 16.87 26.60
N ARG A 228 23.33 15.93 27.23
CA ARG A 228 22.93 15.28 28.49
C ARG A 228 23.75 15.82 29.64
N PHE A 229 23.08 16.31 30.68
CA PHE A 229 23.71 16.79 31.90
C PHE A 229 23.23 15.94 33.08
N ASN A 230 24.12 15.67 34.03
CA ASN A 230 23.76 14.99 35.27
C ASN A 230 23.23 16.05 36.24
N THR A 231 21.99 15.92 36.70
CA THR A 231 21.34 16.91 37.56
C THR A 231 21.54 16.65 39.06
N GLY A 232 22.30 15.61 39.41
CA GLY A 232 22.40 15.10 40.79
C GLY A 232 21.36 14.02 41.05
#